data_AF-A0A6L7MRJ2-F1
#
_entry.id   AF-A0A6L7MRJ2-F1
#
_cell.length_a   1.000
_cell.length_b   1.000
_cell.length_c   1.000
_cell.angle_alpha   90.00
_cell.angle_beta   90.00
_cell.angle_gamma   90.00
#
_symmetry.space_group_name_H-M   'P 1'
#
loop_
_entity.id
_entity.type
_entity.pdbx_description
1 polymer ?
#
loop_
_entity_poly.entity_id
_entity_poly.type
_entity_poly.pdbx_seq_one_letter_code
_entity_poly.pdbx_strand_id
1 'polypeptide(L)'
;MWPCRRRWRAARCSPRLPRQTRAKSMAIAVQPIGVGIDFGTTNSVAATFDGERVHLASLETLAGPDPIMPSATYIDRDLHTLTGREAIDRYIADNTGRKVELTAEVIGKATLAVGYGGEESRDPGATLTQNVYGDATTDVGLEGRLFRGVKRLLGRKDVRRLVVFDHPFSPVALVTPILLHIRKTLVAAGVPGAGNKLAAATIGHPVNFEGRDRFRNQLGLARLGEAYRYAGVGKAHFCPEPIGAAMSYLHANPGASGERLLTVDFGGGTLDFCVLQRGAAHRFDVIATHGVGLGGDHIDQRLFRELLFPLLGKGERWRRRGQAGEIDTLFPFDSYEELLVNWPVTYLLNQNRYTTAVQDCIERGGPARFKFRRLRELIQQNYGYLVFQAIKDFKAELSSRDEAVLDIGEIDVEVRLSRREFEGLIGDLLRQVEEAVDETLRRAALPFDAIDVVLRTGGSSLIPAVHRILDERFPGRVVNHDPFTSVAAGLAVAEFHDMRDGVGHDD
;
A
#
# COMPACT_ATOMS: atom_id res chain seq x y z
N MET A 1 77.94 5.72 -81.96
CA MET A 1 77.78 6.16 -80.55
C MET A 1 76.84 5.20 -79.84
N TRP A 2 77.39 4.25 -79.09
CA TRP A 2 76.81 3.36 -78.07
C TRP A 2 77.97 3.13 -77.05
N PRO A 3 77.79 2.79 -75.74
CA PRO A 3 76.63 2.12 -75.14
C PRO A 3 76.25 2.55 -73.68
N CYS A 4 75.28 1.82 -73.09
CA CYS A 4 75.23 1.37 -71.69
C CYS A 4 74.59 2.25 -70.58
N ARG A 5 73.43 1.84 -70.05
CA ARG A 5 73.28 1.10 -68.77
C ARG A 5 71.81 0.83 -68.42
N ARG A 6 71.53 -0.43 -68.06
CA ARG A 6 70.27 -0.98 -67.52
C ARG A 6 70.09 -0.59 -66.05
N ARG A 7 68.85 -0.35 -65.59
CA ARG A 7 68.46 -0.44 -64.18
C ARG A 7 67.34 -1.46 -63.99
N TRP A 8 67.59 -2.39 -63.08
CA TRP A 8 66.68 -3.42 -62.60
C TRP A 8 65.68 -2.81 -61.60
N ARG A 9 64.40 -3.17 -61.66
CA ARG A 9 63.47 -3.08 -60.53
C ARG A 9 62.88 -4.47 -60.28
N ALA A 10 63.14 -4.98 -59.07
CA ALA A 10 62.67 -6.26 -58.59
C ALA A 10 61.17 -6.19 -58.24
N ALA A 11 60.43 -7.21 -58.66
CA ALA A 11 59.06 -7.48 -58.23
C ALA A 11 59.05 -7.98 -56.77
N ARG A 12 58.11 -7.49 -55.96
CA ARG A 12 57.73 -8.14 -54.69
C ARG A 12 56.24 -8.42 -54.70
N CYS A 13 55.91 -9.70 -54.62
CA CYS A 13 54.58 -10.25 -54.40
C CYS A 13 54.01 -9.76 -53.05
N SER A 14 52.73 -9.40 -53.03
CA SER A 14 51.92 -9.32 -51.81
C SER A 14 50.86 -10.43 -51.83
N PRO A 15 50.69 -11.23 -50.76
CA PRO A 15 49.68 -12.29 -50.74
C PRO A 15 48.27 -11.71 -50.58
N ARG A 16 47.32 -12.22 -51.37
CA ARG A 16 45.89 -11.95 -51.19
C ARG A 16 45.41 -12.66 -49.91
N LEU A 17 45.01 -11.87 -48.91
CA LEU A 17 44.25 -12.36 -47.75
C LEU A 17 42.88 -12.90 -48.23
N PRO A 18 42.40 -14.05 -47.72
CA PRO A 18 41.08 -14.54 -48.05
C PRO A 18 40.01 -13.60 -47.47
N ARG A 19 38.97 -13.32 -48.26
CA ARG A 19 37.75 -12.64 -47.77
C ARG A 19 37.20 -13.43 -46.58
N GLN A 20 37.29 -12.87 -45.38
CA GLN A 20 36.54 -13.35 -44.22
C GLN A 20 35.06 -13.26 -44.59
N THR A 21 34.43 -14.42 -44.76
CA THR A 21 32.99 -14.58 -44.65
C THR A 21 32.59 -14.02 -43.30
N ARG A 22 31.82 -12.92 -43.31
CA ARG A 22 31.12 -12.44 -42.11
C ARG A 22 30.31 -13.63 -41.59
N ALA A 23 30.76 -14.23 -40.49
CA ALA A 23 29.90 -15.05 -39.67
C ALA A 23 28.70 -14.18 -39.34
N LYS A 24 27.52 -14.54 -39.85
CA LYS A 24 26.27 -14.01 -39.32
C LYS A 24 26.30 -14.36 -37.84
N SER A 25 26.53 -13.36 -36.99
CA SER A 25 26.18 -13.46 -35.58
C SER A 25 24.75 -13.97 -35.56
N MET A 26 24.56 -15.23 -35.13
CA MET A 26 23.25 -15.68 -34.70
C MET A 26 22.94 -14.77 -33.52
N ALA A 27 22.14 -13.73 -33.77
CA ALA A 27 21.42 -13.07 -32.71
C ALA A 27 20.66 -14.19 -32.01
N ILE A 28 21.07 -14.53 -30.79
CA ILE A 28 20.29 -15.40 -29.92
C ILE A 28 18.94 -14.68 -29.84
N ALA A 29 17.91 -15.28 -30.44
CA ALA A 29 16.57 -14.76 -30.34
C ALA A 29 16.24 -14.80 -28.84
N VAL A 30 16.28 -13.63 -28.20
CA VAL A 30 15.88 -13.50 -26.80
C VAL A 30 14.43 -13.95 -26.76
N GLN A 31 14.17 -15.05 -26.04
CA GLN A 31 12.80 -15.51 -25.89
C GLN A 31 11.99 -14.39 -25.24
N PRO A 32 10.79 -14.10 -25.75
CA PRO A 32 9.92 -13.10 -25.14
C PRO A 32 9.63 -13.53 -23.70
N ILE A 33 9.71 -12.60 -22.76
CA ILE A 33 9.33 -12.84 -21.37
C ILE A 33 8.29 -11.79 -21.00
N GLY A 34 7.15 -12.28 -20.53
CA GLY A 34 6.13 -11.42 -19.96
C GLY A 34 6.55 -10.97 -18.57
N VAL A 35 6.34 -9.70 -18.24
CA VAL A 35 6.62 -9.15 -16.91
C VAL A 35 5.35 -8.51 -16.37
N GLY A 36 4.92 -9.00 -15.22
CA GLY A 36 3.75 -8.51 -14.49
C GLY A 36 4.17 -7.87 -13.18
N ILE A 37 3.67 -6.67 -12.91
CA ILE A 37 3.92 -5.97 -11.64
C ILE A 37 2.57 -5.59 -11.02
N ASP A 38 2.33 -6.13 -9.83
CA ASP A 38 1.24 -5.73 -8.95
C ASP A 38 1.79 -4.80 -7.86
N PHE A 39 1.55 -3.49 -8.00
CA PHE A 39 1.80 -2.53 -6.94
C PHE A 39 0.54 -2.37 -6.11
N GLY A 40 0.34 -3.21 -5.10
CA GLY A 40 -0.84 -3.15 -4.23
C GLY A 40 -0.78 -2.05 -3.18
N THR A 41 -1.89 -1.87 -2.45
CA THR A 41 -2.00 -0.87 -1.37
C THR A 41 -1.17 -1.24 -0.14
N THR A 42 -1.09 -2.53 0.17
CA THR A 42 -0.43 -3.04 1.38
C THR A 42 0.83 -3.83 1.07
N ASN A 43 0.80 -4.62 -0.02
CA ASN A 43 1.89 -5.45 -0.48
C ASN A 43 2.02 -5.30 -2.01
N SER A 44 3.22 -5.51 -2.52
CA SER A 44 3.55 -5.50 -3.93
C SER A 44 4.20 -6.83 -4.33
N VAL A 45 3.95 -7.29 -5.54
CA VAL A 45 4.48 -8.53 -6.11
C VAL A 45 4.91 -8.29 -7.55
N ALA A 46 5.93 -9.01 -8.01
CA ALA A 46 6.31 -9.03 -9.42
C ALA A 46 6.54 -10.47 -9.89
N ALA A 47 6.18 -10.74 -11.13
CA ALA A 47 6.30 -12.05 -11.74
C ALA A 47 6.83 -11.93 -13.18
N THR A 48 7.43 -13.01 -13.65
CA THR A 48 7.80 -13.19 -15.05
C THR A 48 7.18 -14.46 -15.60
N PHE A 49 6.95 -14.50 -16.91
CA PHE A 49 6.45 -15.68 -17.60
C PHE A 49 7.29 -15.94 -18.86
N ASP A 50 7.86 -17.13 -18.95
CA ASP A 50 8.77 -17.54 -20.04
C ASP A 50 8.04 -18.26 -21.20
N GLY A 51 6.72 -18.38 -21.13
CA GLY A 51 5.89 -19.13 -22.07
C GLY A 51 5.45 -20.49 -21.55
N GLU A 52 6.09 -21.00 -20.50
CA GLU A 52 5.73 -22.26 -19.86
C GLU A 52 5.45 -22.10 -18.37
N ARG A 53 6.27 -21.33 -17.66
CA ARG A 53 6.23 -21.20 -16.20
C ARG A 53 6.21 -19.75 -15.76
N VAL A 54 5.42 -19.50 -14.73
CA VAL A 54 5.45 -18.24 -13.98
C VAL A 54 6.55 -18.35 -12.92
N HIS A 55 7.42 -17.32 -12.87
CA HIS A 55 8.44 -17.17 -11.84
C HIS A 55 8.15 -15.90 -11.03
N LEU A 56 8.01 -16.04 -9.72
CA LEU A 56 7.84 -14.89 -8.83
C LEU A 56 9.21 -14.31 -8.48
N ALA A 57 9.34 -12.98 -8.58
CA ALA A 57 10.56 -12.29 -8.18
C ALA A 57 10.61 -12.18 -6.65
N SER A 58 11.68 -12.64 -6.02
CA SER A 58 11.90 -12.49 -4.56
C SER A 58 12.24 -11.04 -4.22
N LEU A 59 11.21 -10.25 -3.90
CA LEU A 59 11.33 -8.83 -3.61
C LEU A 59 11.92 -8.55 -2.23
N GLU A 60 11.77 -9.50 -1.30
CA GLU A 60 12.36 -9.45 0.04
C GLU A 60 13.43 -10.53 0.19
N THR A 61 14.52 -10.19 0.89
CA THR A 61 15.67 -11.10 1.08
C THR A 61 16.21 -11.11 2.51
N LEU A 62 15.91 -10.10 3.33
CA LEU A 62 16.45 -9.96 4.71
C LEU A 62 16.03 -11.12 5.62
N ALA A 63 14.80 -11.62 5.48
CA ALA A 63 14.25 -12.74 6.23
C ALA A 63 14.20 -14.04 5.41
N GLY A 64 14.97 -14.11 4.31
CA GLY A 64 14.88 -15.16 3.29
C GLY A 64 14.15 -14.67 2.03
N PRO A 65 14.18 -15.47 0.94
CA PRO A 65 13.55 -15.10 -0.32
C PRO A 65 12.03 -15.13 -0.20
N ASP A 66 11.38 -13.97 -0.26
CA ASP A 66 9.92 -13.83 -0.25
C ASP A 66 9.47 -12.97 -1.45
N PRO A 67 8.53 -13.46 -2.28
CA PRO A 67 8.02 -12.70 -3.42
C PRO A 67 7.12 -11.52 -3.04
N ILE A 68 6.63 -11.46 -1.79
CA ILE A 68 5.70 -10.44 -1.32
C ILE A 68 6.46 -9.38 -0.54
N MET A 69 6.49 -8.16 -1.08
CA MET A 69 7.11 -7.01 -0.39
C MET A 69 6.02 -6.09 0.19
N PRO A 70 6.11 -5.66 1.46
CA PRO A 70 5.24 -4.60 1.97
C PRO A 70 5.36 -3.30 1.15
N SER A 71 4.24 -2.70 0.76
CA SER A 71 4.20 -1.42 0.04
C SER A 71 4.46 -0.26 1.02
N ALA A 72 5.70 -0.17 1.47
CA ALA A 72 6.18 0.77 2.47
C ALA A 72 7.38 1.56 1.94
N THR A 73 7.39 2.85 2.24
CA THR A 73 8.49 3.77 1.95
C THR A 73 8.87 4.50 3.22
N TYR A 74 10.11 4.41 3.66
CA TYR A 74 10.65 5.20 4.76
C TYR A 74 11.52 6.32 4.21
N ILE A 75 11.31 7.55 4.66
CA ILE A 75 12.09 8.73 4.24
C ILE A 75 12.66 9.40 5.49
N ASP A 76 13.98 9.46 5.61
CA ASP A 76 14.66 10.17 6.70
C ASP A 76 14.75 11.69 6.45
N ARG A 77 15.32 12.44 7.40
CA ARG A 77 15.51 13.90 7.28
C ARG A 77 16.46 14.31 6.16
N ASP A 78 17.40 13.44 5.79
CA ASP A 78 18.33 13.66 4.68
C ASP A 78 17.73 13.22 3.32
N LEU A 79 16.45 12.82 3.34
CA LEU A 79 15.67 12.33 2.20
C LEU A 79 16.19 11.01 1.61
N HIS A 80 17.00 10.26 2.36
CA HIS A 80 17.31 8.88 1.99
C HIS A 80 16.06 8.04 2.14
N THR A 81 15.91 7.10 1.21
CA THR A 81 14.70 6.30 1.10
C THR A 81 14.99 4.82 1.22
N LEU A 82 14.25 4.14 2.09
CA LEU A 82 14.20 2.68 2.18
C LEU A 82 12.80 2.19 1.77
N THR A 83 12.69 0.94 1.35
CA THR A 83 11.41 0.33 0.95
C THR A 83 11.21 -1.04 1.58
N GLY A 84 9.98 -1.56 1.51
CA GLY A 84 9.69 -2.94 1.91
C GLY A 84 9.78 -3.16 3.42
N ARG A 85 10.27 -4.34 3.81
CA ARG A 85 10.47 -4.70 5.22
C ARG A 85 11.51 -3.81 5.89
N GLU A 86 12.60 -3.52 5.19
CA GLU A 86 13.69 -2.65 5.67
C GLU A 86 13.18 -1.26 6.08
N ALA A 87 12.28 -0.67 5.29
CA ALA A 87 11.64 0.60 5.62
C ALA A 87 10.88 0.56 6.96
N ILE A 88 10.19 -0.55 7.22
CA ILE A 88 9.39 -0.71 8.42
C ILE A 88 10.30 -0.96 9.63
N ASP A 89 11.30 -1.84 9.48
CA ASP A 89 12.23 -2.17 10.56
C ASP A 89 13.04 -0.93 10.97
N ARG A 90 13.47 -0.13 9.98
CA ARG A 90 14.13 1.15 10.24
C ARG A 90 13.21 2.13 10.98
N TYR A 91 11.96 2.26 10.54
CA TYR A 91 10.99 3.12 11.24
C TYR A 91 10.77 2.70 12.69
N ILE A 92 10.66 1.39 12.96
CA ILE A 92 10.51 0.87 14.32
C ILE A 92 11.75 1.21 15.15
N ALA A 93 12.95 0.96 14.63
CA ALA A 93 14.20 1.23 15.31
C ALA A 93 14.36 2.73 15.66
N ASP A 94 14.04 3.61 14.71
CA ASP A 94 14.21 5.06 14.85
C ASP A 94 13.10 5.67 15.73
N ASN A 95 11.91 5.09 15.76
CA ASN A 95 10.75 5.65 16.46
C ASN A 95 10.55 5.10 17.88
N THR A 96 10.99 3.87 18.17
CA THR A 96 10.75 3.21 19.46
C THR A 96 11.59 3.83 20.58
N GLY A 97 10.96 4.20 21.69
CA GLY A 97 11.64 4.75 22.87
C GLY A 97 12.25 6.14 22.70
N ARG A 98 12.16 6.75 21.51
CA ARG A 98 12.65 8.11 21.29
C ARG A 98 11.82 9.13 22.06
N LYS A 99 12.47 10.23 22.44
CA LYS A 99 11.79 11.38 23.03
C LYS A 99 11.03 12.15 21.94
N VAL A 100 9.73 12.35 22.14
CA VAL A 100 8.89 13.18 21.26
C VAL A 100 9.09 14.65 21.63
N GLU A 101 9.47 15.47 20.65
CA GLU A 101 9.74 16.90 20.85
C GLU A 101 8.78 17.73 20.00
N LEU A 102 7.73 18.21 20.65
CA LEU A 102 6.65 18.94 20.00
C LEU A 102 6.94 20.44 19.95
N THR A 103 6.97 21.00 18.75
CA THR A 103 7.09 22.44 18.52
C THR A 103 5.86 22.99 17.81
N ALA A 104 5.37 24.15 18.24
CA ALA A 104 4.32 24.86 17.52
C ALA A 104 4.88 25.36 16.18
N GLU A 105 4.23 24.99 15.08
CA GLU A 105 4.58 25.45 13.75
C GLU A 105 3.91 26.80 13.48
N VAL A 106 4.69 27.77 13.00
CA VAL A 106 4.16 29.09 12.61
C VAL A 106 3.40 28.91 11.29
N ILE A 107 2.07 28.92 11.36
CA ILE A 107 1.19 28.72 10.19
C ILE A 107 1.23 29.94 9.24
N GLY A 108 1.72 31.09 9.71
CA GLY A 108 2.05 32.23 8.85
C GLY A 108 2.48 33.47 9.63
N LYS A 109 2.98 34.49 8.91
CA LYS A 109 3.16 35.84 9.44
C LYS A 109 1.95 36.67 9.01
N ALA A 110 1.13 37.12 9.94
CA ALA A 110 0.07 38.07 9.62
C ALA A 110 0.64 39.48 9.64
N THR A 111 0.47 40.19 8.53
CA THR A 111 0.70 41.63 8.46
C THR A 111 -0.61 42.32 8.83
N LEU A 112 -0.76 42.69 10.10
CA LEU A 112 -1.88 43.52 10.53
C LEU A 112 -1.55 44.98 10.20
N ALA A 113 -2.26 45.56 9.24
CA ALA A 113 -2.26 47.00 9.04
C ALA A 113 -3.02 47.63 10.22
N VAL A 114 -2.31 48.22 11.17
CA VAL A 114 -2.92 48.98 12.27
C VAL A 114 -3.38 50.32 11.70
N GLY A 115 -4.62 50.39 11.23
CA GLY A 115 -5.27 51.66 10.93
C GLY A 115 -5.75 52.30 12.23
N TYR A 116 -4.99 53.27 12.76
CA TYR A 116 -5.57 54.21 13.71
C TYR A 116 -6.51 55.14 12.94
N GLY A 117 -7.81 54.98 13.17
CA GLY A 117 -8.82 55.90 12.66
C GLY A 117 -8.64 57.28 13.29
N GLY A 118 -8.28 58.24 12.44
CA GLY A 118 -8.25 59.66 12.72
C GLY A 118 -7.93 60.37 11.41
N GLU A 119 -8.88 61.15 10.89
CA GLU A 119 -8.66 61.99 9.70
C GLU A 119 -7.49 62.94 9.99
N GLU A 120 -6.58 63.06 9.00
CA GLU A 120 -5.36 63.87 9.00
C GLU A 120 -4.11 63.31 9.74
N SER A 121 -3.41 62.37 9.09
CA SER A 121 -1.94 62.22 9.22
C SER A 121 -1.35 61.44 8.03
N ARG A 122 -0.39 62.05 7.32
CA ARG A 122 0.47 61.38 6.32
C ARG A 122 1.77 60.96 7.00
N ASP A 123 1.81 59.73 7.51
CA ASP A 123 3.07 59.05 7.83
C ASP A 123 2.91 57.54 7.52
N PRO A 124 3.86 56.86 6.85
CA PRO A 124 3.73 55.44 6.54
C PRO A 124 3.83 54.62 7.82
N GLY A 125 2.68 54.13 8.31
CA GLY A 125 2.58 53.36 9.55
C GLY A 125 3.51 52.16 9.60
N ALA A 126 4.15 51.97 10.76
CA ALA A 126 5.03 50.85 11.05
C ALA A 126 4.31 49.50 10.90
N THR A 127 4.81 48.66 10.01
CA THR A 127 4.34 47.30 9.78
C THR A 127 4.76 46.39 10.93
N LEU A 128 3.85 46.08 11.87
CA LEU A 128 4.13 45.09 12.91
C LEU A 128 3.84 43.69 12.35
N THR A 129 4.91 42.91 12.16
CA THR A 129 4.81 41.52 11.71
C THR A 129 4.66 40.63 12.93
N GLN A 130 3.49 40.02 13.13
CA GLN A 130 3.27 39.08 14.21
C GLN A 130 3.24 37.65 13.64
N ASN A 131 4.02 36.76 14.25
CA ASN A 131 3.95 35.33 13.94
C ASN A 131 2.59 34.80 14.41
N VAL A 132 1.81 34.24 13.50
CA VAL A 132 0.59 33.50 13.79
C VAL A 132 0.99 32.04 13.96
N TYR A 133 1.07 31.61 15.21
CA TYR A 133 1.13 30.20 15.57
C TYR A 133 -0.27 29.64 15.34
N GLY A 134 -0.38 28.53 14.60
CA GLY A 134 -1.63 27.78 14.59
C GLY A 134 -1.43 26.43 15.26
N ASP A 135 -2.52 25.67 15.40
CA ASP A 135 -2.57 24.40 16.13
C ASP A 135 -1.73 23.25 15.52
N ALA A 136 -0.93 23.52 14.48
CA ALA A 136 -0.01 22.54 13.92
C ALA A 136 1.18 22.33 14.86
N THR A 137 1.12 21.26 15.65
CA THR A 137 2.25 20.83 16.46
C THR A 137 3.06 19.79 15.69
N THR A 138 4.33 20.07 15.44
CA THR A 138 5.22 19.18 14.68
C THR A 138 6.28 18.57 15.57
N ASP A 139 6.57 17.29 15.37
CA ASP A 139 7.60 16.55 16.11
C ASP A 139 8.98 16.73 15.46
N VAL A 140 9.83 17.54 16.10
CA VAL A 140 11.21 17.80 15.62
C VAL A 140 12.17 16.66 15.94
N GLY A 141 11.79 15.77 16.86
CA GLY A 141 12.58 14.59 17.22
C GLY A 141 12.36 13.39 16.29
N LEU A 142 11.45 13.50 15.31
CA LEU A 142 11.19 12.41 14.36
C LEU A 142 12.34 12.29 13.35
N GLU A 143 13.03 11.15 13.31
CA GLU A 143 14.18 10.91 12.41
C GLU A 143 13.76 10.61 10.96
N GLY A 144 12.60 9.97 10.77
CA GLY A 144 12.06 9.65 9.46
C GLY A 144 10.56 9.33 9.50
N ARG A 145 9.93 9.35 8.32
CA ARG A 145 8.50 9.09 8.13
C ARG A 145 8.29 7.81 7.35
N LEU A 146 7.44 6.94 7.89
CA LEU A 146 6.96 5.75 7.20
C LEU A 146 5.65 6.05 6.46
N PHE A 147 5.65 5.80 5.16
CA PHE A 147 4.49 5.90 4.29
C PHE A 147 3.99 4.51 3.93
N ARG A 148 2.68 4.29 4.11
CA ARG A 148 1.96 3.07 3.73
C ARG A 148 0.66 3.45 3.02
N GLY A 149 0.16 2.59 2.14
CA GLY A 149 -1.13 2.81 1.47
C GLY A 149 -1.14 3.99 0.48
N VAL A 150 0.03 4.42 -0.01
CA VAL A 150 0.17 5.58 -0.90
C VAL A 150 -0.62 5.41 -2.21
N LYS A 151 -0.87 4.16 -2.65
CA LYS A 151 -1.69 3.84 -3.83
C LYS A 151 -3.08 4.51 -3.78
N ARG A 152 -3.68 4.62 -2.59
CA ARG A 152 -5.00 5.28 -2.36
C ARG A 152 -4.99 6.77 -2.72
N LEU A 153 -3.81 7.41 -2.69
CA LEU A 153 -3.65 8.84 -2.97
C LEU A 153 -3.54 9.14 -4.47
N LEU A 154 -3.30 8.13 -5.32
CA LEU A 154 -3.05 8.34 -6.74
C LEU A 154 -4.26 8.97 -7.45
N GLY A 155 -5.49 8.52 -7.17
CA GLY A 155 -6.72 9.07 -7.73
C GLY A 155 -7.22 10.38 -7.08
N ARG A 156 -6.60 10.81 -5.98
CA ARG A 156 -7.03 11.97 -5.19
C ARG A 156 -6.45 13.28 -5.72
N LYS A 157 -7.31 14.12 -6.28
CA LYS A 157 -6.96 15.43 -6.86
C LYS A 157 -6.61 16.50 -5.80
N ASP A 158 -7.22 16.39 -4.62
CA ASP A 158 -6.95 17.22 -3.46
C ASP A 158 -5.54 16.98 -2.89
N VAL A 159 -5.01 15.77 -3.07
CA VAL A 159 -3.65 15.41 -2.65
C VAL A 159 -2.68 15.59 -3.81
N ARG A 160 -2.18 16.82 -4.00
CA ARG A 160 -1.13 17.12 -5.00
C ARG A 160 0.28 16.96 -4.46
N ARG A 161 0.48 17.43 -3.22
CA ARG A 161 1.75 17.37 -2.50
C ARG A 161 1.47 16.94 -1.06
N LEU A 162 2.37 16.14 -0.51
CA LEU A 162 2.47 15.82 0.91
C LEU A 162 3.75 16.45 1.42
N VAL A 163 3.66 17.14 2.55
CA VAL A 163 4.84 17.71 3.20
C VAL A 163 5.53 16.60 4.00
N VAL A 164 6.76 16.28 3.63
CA VAL A 164 7.66 15.37 4.33
C VAL A 164 8.73 16.24 4.96
N PHE A 165 8.63 16.45 6.27
CA PHE A 165 9.41 17.47 6.98
C PHE A 165 9.17 18.87 6.41
N ASP A 166 10.13 19.45 5.71
CA ASP A 166 10.08 20.75 5.04
C ASP A 166 10.01 20.65 3.51
N HIS A 167 9.93 19.43 2.98
CA HIS A 167 9.97 19.17 1.55
C HIS A 167 8.61 18.71 0.99
N PRO A 168 8.12 19.30 -0.13
CA PRO A 168 6.86 18.90 -0.75
C PRO A 168 7.05 17.70 -1.71
N PHE A 169 6.59 16.52 -1.34
CA PHE A 169 6.60 15.32 -2.17
C PHE A 169 5.30 15.14 -2.94
N SER A 170 5.37 14.73 -4.20
CA SER A 170 4.18 14.24 -4.91
C SER A 170 3.88 12.78 -4.51
N PRO A 171 2.64 12.29 -4.64
CA PRO A 171 2.36 10.86 -4.49
C PRO A 171 3.23 9.99 -5.40
N VAL A 172 3.54 10.48 -6.61
CA VAL A 172 4.46 9.84 -7.57
C VAL A 172 5.84 9.62 -6.96
N ALA A 173 6.40 10.64 -6.30
CA ALA A 173 7.72 10.54 -5.68
C ALA A 173 7.77 9.55 -4.51
N LEU A 174 6.66 9.36 -3.79
CA LEU A 174 6.57 8.39 -2.69
C LEU A 174 6.44 6.94 -3.17
N VAL A 175 5.86 6.72 -4.34
CA VAL A 175 5.68 5.38 -4.96
C VAL A 175 6.91 4.95 -5.77
N THR A 176 7.61 5.89 -6.41
CA THR A 176 8.75 5.61 -7.30
C THR A 176 9.84 4.73 -6.66
N PRO A 177 10.24 4.91 -5.38
CA PRO A 177 11.22 4.06 -4.71
C PRO A 177 10.82 2.57 -4.68
N ILE A 178 9.54 2.27 -4.41
CA ILE A 178 9.02 0.89 -4.38
C ILE A 178 9.15 0.26 -5.77
N LEU A 179 8.75 1.00 -6.81
CA LEU A 179 8.83 0.53 -8.19
C LEU A 179 10.28 0.38 -8.67
N LEU A 180 11.18 1.25 -8.21
CA LEU A 180 12.61 1.17 -8.48
C LEU A 180 13.20 -0.10 -7.86
N HIS A 181 12.82 -0.44 -6.62
CA HIS A 181 13.19 -1.69 -5.96
C HIS A 181 12.73 -2.90 -6.77
N ILE A 182 11.45 -2.97 -7.12
CA ILE A 182 10.89 -4.06 -7.94
C ILE A 182 11.67 -4.23 -9.25
N ARG A 183 11.90 -3.12 -9.98
CA ARG A 183 12.67 -3.17 -11.23
C ARG A 183 14.10 -3.66 -11.00
N LYS A 184 14.80 -3.15 -9.98
CA LYS A 184 16.17 -3.60 -9.65
C LYS A 184 16.20 -5.10 -9.34
N THR A 185 15.21 -5.62 -8.61
CA THR A 185 15.09 -7.05 -8.33
C THR A 185 14.88 -7.87 -9.60
N LEU A 186 13.97 -7.43 -10.49
CA LEU A 186 13.74 -8.11 -11.77
C LEU A 186 15.00 -8.12 -12.66
N VAL A 187 15.76 -7.01 -12.68
CA VAL A 187 17.05 -6.93 -13.40
C VAL A 187 18.07 -7.91 -12.78
N ALA A 188 18.17 -7.95 -11.45
CA ALA A 188 19.08 -8.83 -10.73
C ALA A 188 18.72 -10.32 -10.91
N ALA A 189 17.43 -10.64 -11.08
CA ALA A 189 16.94 -11.97 -11.41
C ALA A 189 17.25 -12.41 -12.86
N GLY A 190 17.92 -11.56 -13.65
CA GLY A 190 18.42 -11.91 -14.97
C GLY A 190 17.37 -11.86 -16.08
N VAL A 191 16.29 -11.08 -15.91
CA VAL A 191 15.28 -10.88 -16.96
C VAL A 191 15.98 -10.41 -18.26
N PRO A 192 15.93 -11.18 -19.35
CA PRO A 192 16.57 -10.85 -20.62
C PRO A 192 16.21 -9.46 -21.14
N GLY A 193 17.22 -8.68 -21.53
CA GLY A 193 17.05 -7.30 -21.97
C GLY A 193 16.85 -6.28 -20.84
N ALA A 194 16.80 -6.72 -19.58
CA ALA A 194 16.77 -5.84 -18.42
C ALA A 194 18.20 -5.39 -18.07
N GLY A 195 18.59 -4.21 -18.56
CA GLY A 195 19.80 -3.50 -18.13
C GLY A 195 19.45 -2.49 -17.03
N ASN A 196 19.89 -1.24 -17.19
CA ASN A 196 19.43 -0.13 -16.33
C ASN A 196 17.94 0.25 -16.53
N LYS A 197 17.23 -0.43 -17.45
CA LYS A 197 15.82 -0.22 -17.77
C LYS A 197 15.14 -1.56 -18.04
N LEU A 198 13.87 -1.64 -17.70
CA LEU A 198 12.98 -2.74 -18.10
C LEU A 198 12.28 -2.34 -19.40
N ALA A 199 12.30 -3.18 -20.43
CA ALA A 199 11.79 -2.81 -21.75
C ALA A 199 10.27 -2.55 -21.74
N ALA A 200 9.52 -3.51 -21.21
CA ALA A 200 8.07 -3.43 -21.03
C ALA A 200 7.63 -4.20 -19.78
N ALA A 201 6.50 -3.80 -19.22
CA ALA A 201 5.79 -4.55 -18.18
C ALA A 201 4.30 -4.24 -18.23
N THR A 202 3.49 -5.24 -17.93
CA THR A 202 2.08 -5.06 -17.60
C THR A 202 1.94 -4.73 -16.11
N ILE A 203 1.18 -3.68 -15.82
CA ILE A 203 1.03 -3.06 -14.52
C ILE A 203 -0.42 -3.21 -14.07
N GLY A 204 -0.59 -3.80 -12.89
CA GLY A 204 -1.88 -3.89 -12.22
C GLY A 204 -2.38 -2.53 -11.75
N HIS A 205 -3.66 -2.26 -11.98
CA HIS A 205 -4.36 -1.16 -11.34
C HIS A 205 -5.78 -1.56 -10.92
N PRO A 206 -6.36 -0.90 -9.91
CA PRO A 206 -7.75 -1.16 -9.55
C PRO A 206 -8.66 -0.69 -10.68
N VAL A 207 -9.82 -1.32 -10.85
CA VAL A 207 -10.79 -0.86 -11.86
C VAL A 207 -11.21 0.59 -11.58
N ASN A 208 -11.35 0.93 -10.29
CA ASN A 208 -11.60 2.29 -9.83
C ASN A 208 -10.56 2.70 -8.78
N PHE A 209 -9.87 3.81 -9.03
CA PHE A 209 -9.03 4.45 -8.00
C PHE A 209 -9.91 5.16 -6.96
N GLU A 210 -9.43 5.23 -5.72
CA GLU A 210 -10.09 5.99 -4.66
C GLU A 210 -10.19 7.49 -4.99
N GLY A 211 -11.28 8.11 -4.54
CA GLY A 211 -11.58 9.53 -4.73
C GLY A 211 -13.02 9.76 -5.23
N ARG A 212 -13.52 10.98 -5.08
CA ARG A 212 -14.87 11.38 -5.53
C ARG A 212 -14.85 12.15 -6.85
N ASP A 213 -13.67 12.48 -7.38
CA ASP A 213 -13.52 13.25 -8.61
C ASP A 213 -13.85 12.40 -9.85
N ARG A 214 -14.52 13.01 -10.83
CA ARG A 214 -14.91 12.38 -12.10
C ARG A 214 -13.73 11.76 -12.85
N PHE A 215 -12.54 12.36 -12.77
CA PHE A 215 -11.34 11.96 -13.50
C PHE A 215 -10.33 11.20 -12.63
N ARG A 216 -10.75 10.65 -11.48
CA ARG A 216 -9.87 9.93 -10.53
C ARG A 216 -9.08 8.79 -11.17
N ASN A 217 -9.70 8.01 -12.07
CA ASN A 217 -9.05 6.87 -12.73
C ASN A 217 -7.97 7.34 -13.71
N GLN A 218 -8.29 8.35 -14.52
CA GLN A 218 -7.33 8.96 -15.45
C GLN A 218 -6.14 9.59 -14.69
N LEU A 219 -6.41 10.31 -13.59
CA LEU A 219 -5.37 10.88 -12.75
C LEU A 219 -4.51 9.79 -12.08
N GLY A 220 -5.14 8.74 -11.57
CA GLY A 220 -4.48 7.60 -10.94
C GLY A 220 -3.53 6.89 -11.91
N LEU A 221 -4.01 6.55 -13.11
CA LEU A 221 -3.22 5.95 -14.18
C LEU A 221 -2.08 6.86 -14.64
N ALA A 222 -2.34 8.17 -14.82
CA ALA A 222 -1.31 9.13 -15.21
C ALA A 222 -0.16 9.19 -14.18
N ARG A 223 -0.50 9.30 -12.88
CA ARG A 223 0.49 9.33 -11.79
C ARG A 223 1.22 8.00 -11.64
N LEU A 224 0.51 6.87 -11.77
CA LEU A 224 1.12 5.55 -11.70
C LEU A 224 2.11 5.36 -12.86
N GLY A 225 1.71 5.68 -14.09
CA GLY A 225 2.59 5.62 -15.26
C GLY A 225 3.79 6.57 -15.15
N GLU A 226 3.59 7.73 -14.53
CA GLU A 226 4.68 8.65 -14.21
C GLU A 226 5.70 8.02 -13.25
N ALA A 227 5.24 7.36 -12.19
CA ALA A 227 6.09 6.68 -11.23
C ALA A 227 6.89 5.53 -11.89
N TYR A 228 6.24 4.72 -12.73
CA TYR A 228 6.91 3.64 -13.47
C TYR A 228 7.99 4.15 -14.42
N ARG A 229 7.73 5.28 -15.10
CA ARG A 229 8.71 5.92 -15.98
C ARG A 229 9.93 6.40 -15.19
N TYR A 230 9.71 7.05 -14.04
CA TYR A 230 10.81 7.46 -13.16
C TYR A 230 11.55 6.26 -12.56
N ALA A 231 10.84 5.17 -12.28
CA ALA A 231 11.43 3.91 -11.86
C ALA A 231 12.20 3.19 -12.99
N GLY A 232 12.15 3.66 -14.24
CA GLY A 232 12.92 3.10 -15.36
C GLY A 232 12.25 1.92 -16.08
N VAL A 233 10.92 1.84 -16.04
CA VAL A 233 10.13 0.95 -16.91
C VAL A 233 9.83 1.69 -18.21
N GLY A 234 10.26 1.11 -19.34
CA GLY A 234 10.22 1.73 -20.67
C GLY A 234 8.79 1.87 -21.19
N LYS A 235 8.11 0.75 -21.41
CA LYS A 235 6.70 0.70 -21.83
C LYS A 235 5.83 0.10 -20.73
N ALA A 236 4.92 0.91 -20.20
CA ALA A 236 3.93 0.54 -19.20
C ALA A 236 2.61 0.17 -19.89
N HIS A 237 2.20 -1.09 -19.82
CA HIS A 237 0.85 -1.52 -20.23
C HIS A 237 -0.02 -1.63 -18.97
N PHE A 238 -1.20 -1.03 -18.98
CA PHE A 238 -2.10 -1.08 -17.82
C PHE A 238 -3.10 -2.20 -17.99
N CYS A 239 -3.30 -2.99 -16.94
CA CYS A 239 -4.30 -4.03 -16.90
C CYS A 239 -5.03 -4.00 -15.54
N PRO A 240 -6.37 -4.05 -15.53
CA PRO A 240 -7.12 -4.16 -14.30
C PRO A 240 -6.71 -5.39 -13.48
N GLU A 241 -6.50 -5.20 -12.17
CA GLU A 241 -6.14 -6.26 -11.22
C GLU A 241 -7.10 -7.48 -11.28
N PRO A 242 -8.44 -7.31 -11.38
CA PRO A 242 -9.38 -8.41 -11.62
C PRO A 242 -9.08 -9.27 -12.85
N ILE A 243 -8.64 -8.64 -13.95
CA ILE A 243 -8.30 -9.35 -15.18
C ILE A 243 -6.99 -10.12 -14.97
N GLY A 244 -6.03 -9.54 -14.26
CA GLY A 244 -4.82 -10.25 -13.83
C GLY A 244 -5.15 -11.51 -13.03
N ALA A 245 -6.04 -11.41 -12.03
CA ALA A 245 -6.49 -12.57 -11.25
C ALA A 245 -7.16 -13.65 -12.12
N ALA A 246 -8.05 -13.24 -13.03
CA ALA A 246 -8.73 -14.13 -13.97
C ALA A 246 -7.77 -14.84 -14.93
N MET A 247 -6.79 -14.12 -15.46
CA MET A 247 -5.75 -14.68 -16.32
C MET A 247 -4.89 -15.72 -15.59
N SER A 248 -4.53 -15.45 -14.34
CA SER A 248 -3.80 -16.42 -13.50
C SER A 248 -4.62 -17.69 -13.28
N TYR A 249 -5.91 -17.56 -12.95
CA TYR A 249 -6.80 -18.70 -12.76
C TYR A 249 -6.93 -19.55 -14.03
N LEU A 250 -7.16 -18.92 -15.20
CA LEU A 250 -7.30 -19.63 -16.47
C LEU A 250 -6.00 -20.29 -16.93
N HIS A 251 -4.85 -19.66 -16.66
CA HIS A 251 -3.55 -20.27 -16.95
C HIS A 251 -3.32 -21.52 -16.10
N ALA A 252 -3.66 -21.47 -14.81
CA ALA A 252 -3.58 -22.62 -13.91
C ALA A 252 -4.63 -23.70 -14.22
N ASN A 253 -5.75 -23.34 -14.85
CA ASN A 253 -6.86 -24.22 -15.18
C ASN A 253 -7.28 -24.10 -16.66
N PRO A 254 -6.48 -24.60 -17.63
CA PRO A 254 -6.77 -24.46 -19.06
C PRO A 254 -8.11 -25.07 -19.49
N GLY A 255 -8.57 -26.10 -18.76
CA GLY A 255 -9.86 -26.77 -18.98
C GLY A 255 -11.04 -26.12 -18.27
N ALA A 256 -10.86 -25.00 -17.57
CA ALA A 256 -11.94 -24.31 -16.87
C ALA A 256 -13.00 -23.84 -17.88
N SER A 257 -14.20 -24.42 -17.75
CA SER A 257 -15.42 -23.95 -18.40
C SER A 257 -16.06 -22.83 -17.58
N GLY A 258 -16.81 -21.95 -18.23
CA GLY A 258 -17.40 -20.77 -17.60
C GLY A 258 -16.99 -19.49 -18.31
N GLU A 259 -17.98 -18.66 -18.57
CA GLU A 259 -17.79 -17.39 -19.27
C GLU A 259 -17.92 -16.20 -18.32
N ARG A 260 -18.54 -16.34 -17.15
CA ARG A 260 -18.74 -15.24 -16.20
C ARG A 260 -18.00 -15.46 -14.91
N LEU A 261 -17.10 -14.53 -14.60
CA LEU A 261 -16.27 -14.59 -13.40
C LEU A 261 -16.63 -13.41 -12.50
N LEU A 262 -16.81 -13.67 -11.21
CA LEU A 262 -16.82 -12.65 -10.18
C LEU A 262 -15.46 -12.62 -9.51
N THR A 263 -14.82 -11.46 -9.51
CA THR A 263 -13.62 -11.21 -8.69
C THR A 263 -14.03 -10.44 -7.44
N VAL A 264 -13.51 -10.87 -6.29
CA VAL A 264 -13.73 -10.27 -4.97
C VAL A 264 -12.38 -9.92 -4.39
N ASP A 265 -11.99 -8.65 -4.48
CA ASP A 265 -10.75 -8.14 -3.92
C ASP A 265 -10.99 -7.51 -2.56
N PHE A 266 -10.68 -8.25 -1.49
CA PHE A 266 -10.78 -7.73 -0.13
C PHE A 266 -9.39 -7.32 0.38
N GLY A 267 -9.02 -6.10 0.01
CA GLY A 267 -7.73 -5.51 0.30
C GLY A 267 -7.61 -4.96 1.72
N GLY A 268 -6.57 -4.15 1.92
CA GLY A 268 -6.29 -3.50 3.20
C GLY A 268 -7.14 -2.25 3.48
N GLY A 269 -7.85 -1.70 2.49
CA GLY A 269 -8.60 -0.44 2.62
C GLY A 269 -9.96 -0.40 1.94
N THR A 270 -10.13 -1.25 0.94
CA THR A 270 -11.33 -1.36 0.13
C THR A 270 -11.69 -2.82 -0.07
N LEU A 271 -12.96 -3.00 -0.40
CA LEU A 271 -13.53 -4.26 -0.85
C LEU A 271 -14.13 -3.97 -2.22
N ASP A 272 -13.53 -4.56 -3.25
CA ASP A 272 -13.87 -4.31 -4.64
C ASP A 272 -14.37 -5.58 -5.31
N PHE A 273 -15.43 -5.43 -6.10
CA PHE A 273 -16.06 -6.48 -6.87
C PHE A 273 -16.02 -6.13 -8.35
N CYS A 274 -15.70 -7.11 -9.18
CA CYS A 274 -15.76 -6.95 -10.63
C CYS A 274 -16.32 -8.22 -11.28
N VAL A 275 -17.40 -8.06 -12.04
CA VAL A 275 -17.99 -9.12 -12.85
C VAL A 275 -17.40 -9.02 -14.26
N LEU A 276 -16.76 -10.10 -14.69
CA LEU A 276 -16.09 -10.22 -15.98
C LEU A 276 -16.85 -11.19 -16.89
N GLN A 277 -16.99 -10.83 -18.16
CA GLN A 277 -17.39 -11.74 -19.24
C GLN A 277 -16.14 -12.12 -20.03
N ARG A 278 -15.83 -13.41 -20.05
CA ARG A 278 -14.80 -13.99 -20.91
C ARG A 278 -15.34 -14.04 -22.34
N GLY A 279 -14.63 -13.37 -23.24
CA GLY A 279 -14.86 -13.41 -24.68
C GLY A 279 -13.88 -14.34 -25.40
N ALA A 280 -13.87 -14.24 -26.73
CA ALA A 280 -12.94 -14.98 -27.58
C ALA A 280 -11.48 -14.62 -27.26
N ALA A 281 -10.56 -15.57 -27.43
CA ALA A 281 -9.13 -15.40 -27.21
C ALA A 281 -8.75 -14.89 -25.80
N HIS A 282 -9.53 -15.24 -24.77
CA HIS A 282 -9.30 -14.86 -23.38
C HIS A 282 -9.31 -13.35 -23.10
N ARG A 283 -9.97 -12.56 -23.96
CA ARG A 283 -10.29 -11.16 -23.64
C ARG A 283 -11.42 -11.13 -22.62
N PHE A 284 -11.37 -10.15 -21.71
CA PHE A 284 -12.37 -9.98 -20.66
C PHE A 284 -13.03 -8.62 -20.76
N ASP A 285 -14.35 -8.61 -20.85
CA ASP A 285 -15.15 -7.40 -20.76
C ASP A 285 -15.67 -7.23 -19.33
N VAL A 286 -15.60 -6.01 -18.81
CA VAL A 286 -16.11 -5.68 -17.48
C VAL A 286 -17.62 -5.43 -17.58
N ILE A 287 -18.43 -6.31 -16.99
CA ILE A 287 -19.89 -6.16 -16.97
C ILE A 287 -20.30 -5.12 -15.93
N ALA A 288 -19.77 -5.24 -14.71
CA ALA A 288 -20.10 -4.36 -13.61
C ALA A 288 -18.97 -4.30 -12.59
N THR A 289 -18.89 -3.16 -11.91
CA THR A 289 -18.03 -2.99 -10.73
C THR A 289 -18.79 -2.40 -9.56
N HIS A 290 -18.36 -2.79 -8.38
CA HIS A 290 -18.82 -2.23 -7.12
C HIS A 290 -17.64 -2.16 -6.15
N GLY A 291 -17.53 -1.06 -5.42
CA GLY A 291 -16.45 -0.87 -4.45
C GLY A 291 -17.01 -0.28 -3.18
N VAL A 292 -16.55 -0.80 -2.05
CA VAL A 292 -16.94 -0.37 -0.71
C VAL A 292 -15.68 0.09 0.01
N GLY A 293 -15.79 1.20 0.75
CA GLY A 293 -14.74 1.70 1.64
C GLY A 293 -14.59 0.85 2.90
N LEU A 294 -14.54 -0.47 2.74
CA LEU A 294 -14.40 -1.46 3.79
C LEU A 294 -13.13 -2.25 3.52
N GLY A 295 -12.13 -2.12 4.39
CA GLY A 295 -10.84 -2.77 4.24
C GLY A 295 -10.47 -3.63 5.44
N GLY A 296 -9.38 -4.38 5.29
CA GLY A 296 -8.74 -5.06 6.41
C GLY A 296 -8.34 -4.11 7.55
N ASP A 297 -8.07 -2.84 7.25
CA ASP A 297 -7.80 -1.79 8.24
C ASP A 297 -9.01 -1.48 9.14
N HIS A 298 -10.23 -1.57 8.64
CA HIS A 298 -11.44 -1.39 9.46
C HIS A 298 -11.59 -2.54 10.47
N ILE A 299 -11.25 -3.76 10.05
CA ILE A 299 -11.19 -4.93 10.92
C ILE A 299 -10.10 -4.75 11.98
N ASP A 300 -8.90 -4.32 11.59
CA ASP A 300 -7.79 -4.06 12.52
C ASP A 300 -8.18 -3.00 13.56
N GLN A 301 -8.81 -1.90 13.12
CA GLN A 301 -9.28 -0.88 14.04
C GLN A 301 -10.42 -1.38 14.93
N ARG A 302 -11.33 -2.23 14.44
CA ARG A 302 -12.38 -2.86 15.26
C ARG A 302 -11.76 -3.69 16.38
N LEU A 303 -10.77 -4.53 16.06
CA LEU A 303 -10.03 -5.31 17.05
C LEU A 303 -9.28 -4.42 18.05
N PHE A 304 -8.63 -3.36 17.58
CA PHE A 304 -7.97 -2.39 18.46
C PHE A 304 -8.97 -1.82 19.49
N ARG A 305 -10.12 -1.32 19.01
CA ARG A 305 -11.11 -0.67 19.87
C ARG A 305 -11.72 -1.65 20.87
N GLU A 306 -12.13 -2.83 20.42
CA GLU A 306 -12.84 -3.79 21.27
C GLU A 306 -11.90 -4.50 22.26
N LEU A 307 -10.68 -4.83 21.85
CA LEU A 307 -9.75 -5.60 22.67
C LEU A 307 -8.85 -4.72 23.52
N LEU A 308 -8.33 -3.61 22.98
CA LEU A 308 -7.30 -2.82 23.67
C LEU A 308 -7.87 -1.65 24.47
N PHE A 309 -8.87 -0.92 23.99
CA PHE A 309 -9.35 0.26 24.73
C PHE A 309 -9.77 -0.04 26.18
N PRO A 310 -10.50 -1.14 26.47
CA PRO A 310 -10.82 -1.50 27.86
C PRO A 310 -9.58 -1.79 28.72
N LEU A 311 -8.50 -2.28 28.09
CA LEU A 311 -7.21 -2.55 28.71
C LEU A 311 -6.32 -1.32 28.85
N LEU A 312 -6.66 -0.23 28.15
CA LEU A 312 -5.95 1.07 28.18
C LEU A 312 -6.66 2.12 29.04
N GLY A 313 -7.83 1.78 29.62
CA GLY A 313 -8.54 2.65 30.58
C GLY A 313 -9.90 3.16 30.10
N LYS A 314 -10.41 2.70 28.95
CA LYS A 314 -11.79 3.01 28.53
C LYS A 314 -12.79 2.43 29.53
N GLY A 315 -13.74 3.28 29.93
CA GLY A 315 -14.76 2.95 30.94
C GLY A 315 -14.30 3.13 32.40
N GLU A 316 -13.04 3.46 32.64
CA GLU A 316 -12.54 3.70 34.00
C GLU A 316 -12.95 5.08 34.53
N ARG A 317 -12.99 5.22 35.86
CA ARG A 317 -13.30 6.48 36.54
C ARG A 317 -12.04 7.29 36.84
N TRP A 318 -12.13 8.60 36.65
CA TRP A 318 -11.09 9.56 36.99
C TRP A 318 -11.54 10.45 38.13
N ARG A 319 -10.91 10.25 39.30
CA ARG A 319 -11.15 11.02 40.52
C ARG A 319 -9.98 11.95 40.78
N ARG A 320 -10.26 13.25 40.89
CA ARG A 320 -9.24 14.30 41.06
C ARG A 320 -9.69 15.38 42.03
N ARG A 321 -8.76 16.12 42.62
CA ARG A 321 -9.08 17.30 43.44
C ARG A 321 -9.48 18.45 42.53
N GLY A 322 -10.70 18.95 42.69
CA GLY A 322 -11.18 20.20 42.10
C GLY A 322 -11.23 21.33 43.12
N GLN A 323 -11.56 22.54 42.65
CA GLN A 323 -11.69 23.72 43.52
C GLN A 323 -12.81 23.59 44.58
N ALA A 324 -13.86 22.81 44.29
CA ALA A 324 -15.02 22.62 45.16
C ALA A 324 -15.05 21.26 45.88
N GLY A 325 -13.97 20.47 45.83
CA GLY A 325 -13.91 19.12 46.42
C GLY A 325 -13.39 18.06 45.45
N GLU A 326 -13.62 16.77 45.76
CA GLU A 326 -13.27 15.66 44.87
C GLU A 326 -14.23 15.63 43.67
N ILE A 327 -13.68 15.65 42.46
CA ILE A 327 -14.41 15.47 41.20
C ILE A 327 -14.26 14.00 40.80
N ASP A 328 -15.38 13.29 40.67
CA ASP A 328 -15.43 11.90 40.23
C ASP A 328 -16.18 11.79 38.89
N THR A 329 -15.45 11.69 37.78
CA THR A 329 -16.01 11.59 36.42
C THR A 329 -15.54 10.32 35.73
N LEU A 330 -16.11 9.98 34.57
CA LEU A 330 -15.45 9.04 33.67
C LEU A 330 -14.11 9.62 33.21
N PHE A 331 -13.12 8.76 32.99
CA PHE A 331 -11.91 9.15 32.30
C PHE A 331 -12.27 9.55 30.86
N PRO A 332 -11.78 10.70 30.35
CA PRO A 332 -12.17 11.22 29.05
C PRO A 332 -11.48 10.46 27.92
N PHE A 333 -11.69 9.15 27.83
CA PHE A 333 -11.01 8.27 26.87
C PHE A 333 -11.34 8.64 25.42
N ASP A 334 -12.51 9.22 25.17
CA ASP A 334 -12.97 9.66 23.85
C ASP A 334 -11.96 10.61 23.17
N SER A 335 -11.22 11.43 23.93
CA SER A 335 -10.18 12.31 23.36
C SER A 335 -8.91 11.59 22.91
N TYR A 336 -8.76 10.30 23.23
CA TYR A 336 -7.61 9.47 22.89
C TYR A 336 -7.91 8.53 21.72
N GLU A 337 -9.17 8.14 21.52
CA GLU A 337 -9.53 7.04 20.62
C GLU A 337 -9.01 7.21 19.20
N GLU A 338 -9.24 8.36 18.58
CA GLU A 338 -8.81 8.64 17.21
C GLU A 338 -7.29 8.63 17.04
N LEU A 339 -6.56 9.13 18.06
CA LEU A 339 -5.10 9.20 18.03
C LEU A 339 -4.46 7.83 18.31
N LEU A 340 -5.13 6.96 19.06
CA LEU A 340 -4.67 5.60 19.34
C LEU A 340 -4.83 4.67 18.13
N VAL A 341 -5.94 4.77 17.40
CA VAL A 341 -6.17 3.95 16.20
C VAL A 341 -5.36 4.42 14.98
N ASN A 342 -4.87 5.67 15.01
CA ASN A 342 -4.10 6.28 13.95
C ASN A 342 -2.62 6.38 14.35
N TRP A 343 -1.90 5.26 14.25
CA TRP A 343 -0.49 5.14 14.65
C TRP A 343 0.46 6.26 14.15
N PRO A 344 0.31 6.85 12.94
CA PRO A 344 1.19 7.92 12.47
C PRO A 344 1.11 9.20 13.29
N VAL A 345 0.01 9.42 14.02
CA VAL A 345 -0.23 10.65 14.81
C VAL A 345 -0.31 10.39 16.32
N THR A 346 -0.12 9.14 16.77
CA THR A 346 -0.14 8.78 18.20
C THR A 346 0.87 9.60 19.02
N TYR A 347 1.95 10.09 18.41
CA TYR A 347 2.92 10.97 19.07
C TYR A 347 2.29 12.25 19.65
N LEU A 348 1.15 12.73 19.11
CA LEU A 348 0.41 13.88 19.64
C LEU A 348 -0.14 13.64 21.05
N LEU A 349 -0.29 12.38 21.47
CA LEU A 349 -0.67 12.02 22.84
C LEU A 349 0.41 12.33 23.88
N ASN A 350 1.62 12.70 23.46
CA ASN A 350 2.68 13.16 24.37
C ASN A 350 2.44 14.59 24.91
N GLN A 351 1.41 15.30 24.43
CA GLN A 351 1.05 16.62 24.96
C GLN A 351 0.53 16.52 26.40
N ASN A 352 0.87 17.50 27.25
CA ASN A 352 0.48 17.55 28.67
C ASN A 352 -1.01 17.36 28.91
N ARG A 353 -1.88 17.87 28.01
CA ARG A 353 -3.33 17.71 28.11
C ARG A 353 -3.78 16.24 28.16
N TYR A 354 -3.01 15.33 27.59
CA TYR A 354 -3.28 13.89 27.60
C TYR A 354 -2.49 13.16 28.70
N THR A 355 -1.21 13.51 28.88
CA THR A 355 -0.32 12.77 29.79
C THR A 355 -0.62 13.04 31.26
N THR A 356 -1.04 14.26 31.63
CA THR A 356 -1.35 14.61 33.03
C THR A 356 -2.48 13.75 33.59
N ALA A 357 -3.60 13.62 32.86
CA ALA A 357 -4.74 12.83 33.32
C ALA A 357 -4.39 11.34 33.48
N VAL A 358 -3.57 10.79 32.58
CA VAL A 358 -3.07 9.41 32.67
C VAL A 358 -2.18 9.24 33.90
N GLN A 359 -1.25 10.17 34.14
CA GLN A 359 -0.34 10.13 35.27
C GLN A 359 -1.08 10.26 36.61
N ASP A 360 -2.06 11.15 36.72
CA ASP A 360 -2.93 11.28 37.90
C ASP A 360 -3.59 9.94 38.25
N CYS A 361 -4.10 9.22 37.25
CA CYS A 361 -4.71 7.91 37.45
C CYS A 361 -3.71 6.86 37.94
N ILE A 362 -2.45 6.92 37.47
CA ILE A 362 -1.39 6.00 37.89
C ILE A 362 -0.94 6.26 39.34
N GLU A 363 -0.79 7.53 39.70
CA GLU A 363 -0.31 7.95 41.03
C GLU A 363 -1.33 7.69 42.12
N ARG A 364 -2.62 7.92 41.82
CA ARG A 364 -3.71 7.60 42.73
C ARG A 364 -3.83 6.11 43.03
N GLY A 365 -3.40 5.25 42.12
CA GLY A 365 -3.41 3.80 42.26
C GLY A 365 -4.81 3.19 42.10
N GLY A 366 -5.03 2.01 42.70
CA GLY A 366 -6.25 1.22 42.55
C GLY A 366 -6.19 0.18 41.42
N PRO A 367 -7.27 -0.59 41.20
CA PRO A 367 -7.28 -1.73 40.27
C PRO A 367 -6.97 -1.34 38.82
N ALA A 368 -7.44 -0.18 38.38
CA ALA A 368 -7.25 0.31 37.01
C ALA A 368 -5.83 0.85 36.72
N ARG A 369 -4.97 0.98 37.73
CA ARG A 369 -3.62 1.57 37.61
C ARG A 369 -2.81 0.94 36.48
N PHE A 370 -2.89 -0.37 36.33
CA PHE A 370 -2.14 -1.09 35.29
C PHE A 370 -2.61 -0.70 33.89
N LYS A 371 -3.91 -0.49 33.67
CA LYS A 371 -4.44 -0.05 32.38
C LYS A 371 -3.86 1.29 31.94
N PHE A 372 -3.76 2.25 32.87
CA PHE A 372 -3.16 3.55 32.59
C PHE A 372 -1.64 3.48 32.42
N ARG A 373 -0.94 2.55 33.10
CA ARG A 373 0.48 2.28 32.83
C ARG A 373 0.70 1.79 31.40
N ARG A 374 -0.13 0.87 30.91
CA ARG A 374 -0.11 0.41 29.51
C ARG A 374 -0.32 1.55 28.54
N LEU A 375 -1.34 2.39 28.79
CA LEU A 375 -1.60 3.58 27.96
C LEU A 375 -0.41 4.55 27.96
N ARG A 376 0.18 4.81 29.12
CA ARG A 376 1.39 5.64 29.23
C ARG A 376 2.56 5.03 28.45
N GLU A 377 2.82 3.73 28.59
CA GLU A 377 3.92 3.04 27.90
C GLU A 377 3.73 3.08 26.38
N LEU A 378 2.51 2.79 25.89
CA LEU A 378 2.16 2.92 24.48
C LEU A 378 2.50 4.31 23.93
N ILE A 379 2.13 5.36 24.66
CA ILE A 379 2.33 6.76 24.26
C ILE A 379 3.81 7.16 24.35
N GLN A 380 4.45 6.94 25.49
CA GLN A 380 5.78 7.46 25.79
C GLN A 380 6.89 6.70 25.09
N GLN A 381 6.69 5.42 24.79
CA GLN A 381 7.65 4.60 24.06
C GLN A 381 7.35 4.51 22.55
N ASN A 382 6.29 5.20 22.09
CA ASN A 382 5.85 5.24 20.69
C ASN A 382 5.51 3.86 20.09
N TYR A 383 4.89 2.98 20.88
CA TYR A 383 4.54 1.62 20.46
C TYR A 383 3.33 1.53 19.52
N GLY A 384 2.75 2.66 19.10
CA GLY A 384 1.53 2.69 18.28
C GLY A 384 1.60 1.82 17.01
N TYR A 385 2.73 1.83 16.30
CA TYR A 385 2.91 0.99 15.10
C TYR A 385 3.12 -0.49 15.43
N LEU A 386 3.83 -0.82 16.51
CA LEU A 386 4.03 -2.20 16.96
C LEU A 386 2.70 -2.84 17.37
N VAL A 387 1.88 -2.11 18.12
CA VAL A 387 0.52 -2.53 18.50
C VAL A 387 -0.34 -2.77 17.25
N PHE A 388 -0.29 -1.86 16.27
CA PHE A 388 -1.00 -2.03 15.00
C PHE A 388 -0.54 -3.29 14.23
N GLN A 389 0.77 -3.55 14.21
CA GLN A 389 1.33 -4.73 13.56
C GLN A 389 0.91 -6.03 14.27
N ALA A 390 0.95 -6.06 15.61
CA ALA A 390 0.49 -7.21 16.40
C ALA A 390 -0.98 -7.55 16.14
N ILE A 391 -1.87 -6.54 16.05
CA ILE A 391 -3.28 -6.76 15.70
C ILE A 391 -3.43 -7.34 14.29
N LYS A 392 -2.69 -6.81 13.32
CA LYS A 392 -2.73 -7.28 11.94
C LYS A 392 -2.29 -8.75 11.85
N ASP A 393 -1.22 -9.11 12.56
CA ASP A 393 -0.68 -10.47 12.57
C ASP A 393 -1.62 -11.43 13.31
N PHE A 394 -2.21 -10.99 14.42
CA PHE A 394 -3.24 -11.73 15.15
C PHE A 394 -4.49 -12.04 14.28
N LYS A 395 -4.98 -11.06 13.52
CA LYS A 395 -6.07 -11.24 12.54
C LYS A 395 -5.70 -12.27 11.46
N ALA A 396 -4.47 -12.20 10.95
CA ALA A 396 -3.99 -13.15 9.96
C ALA A 396 -3.89 -14.57 10.54
N GLU A 397 -3.42 -14.72 11.78
CA GLU A 397 -3.38 -16.01 12.47
C GLU A 397 -4.78 -16.63 12.62
N LEU A 398 -5.77 -15.83 13.05
CA LEU A 398 -7.19 -16.22 13.13
C LEU A 398 -7.83 -16.55 11.78
N SER A 399 -7.18 -16.24 10.66
CA SER A 399 -7.61 -16.68 9.32
C SER A 399 -7.10 -18.10 9.01
N SER A 400 -6.03 -18.55 9.67
CA SER A 400 -5.46 -19.89 9.51
C SER A 400 -5.79 -20.86 10.65
N ARG A 401 -6.02 -20.36 11.87
CA ARG A 401 -6.24 -21.14 13.09
C ARG A 401 -7.60 -20.80 13.71
N ASP A 402 -8.15 -21.76 14.45
CA ASP A 402 -9.43 -21.58 15.15
C ASP A 402 -9.30 -20.82 16.46
N GLU A 403 -8.09 -20.67 16.99
CA GLU A 403 -7.74 -19.83 18.13
C GLU A 403 -6.38 -19.18 17.89
N ALA A 404 -6.19 -17.99 18.44
CA ALA A 404 -4.92 -17.27 18.45
C ALA A 404 -4.75 -16.48 19.75
N VAL A 405 -3.54 -15.98 20.00
CA VAL A 405 -3.23 -15.09 21.13
C VAL A 405 -2.66 -13.79 20.60
N LEU A 406 -3.32 -12.68 20.92
CA LEU A 406 -2.78 -11.34 20.73
C LEU A 406 -1.82 -11.07 21.89
N ASP A 407 -0.53 -11.19 21.62
CA ASP A 407 0.55 -10.89 22.54
C ASP A 407 1.22 -9.56 22.15
N ILE A 408 1.18 -8.60 23.08
CA ILE A 408 1.84 -7.30 22.95
C ILE A 408 2.67 -7.07 24.21
N GLY A 409 3.84 -7.72 24.25
CA GLY A 409 4.74 -7.70 25.39
C GLY A 409 5.18 -6.28 25.80
N GLU A 410 5.29 -5.35 24.85
CA GLU A 410 5.68 -3.96 25.10
C GLU A 410 4.74 -3.21 26.05
N ILE A 411 3.49 -3.65 26.16
CA ILE A 411 2.48 -3.08 27.07
C ILE A 411 1.83 -4.15 27.95
N ASP A 412 2.47 -5.31 28.14
CA ASP A 412 1.99 -6.38 29.01
C ASP A 412 0.52 -6.75 28.72
N VAL A 413 0.19 -7.02 27.45
CA VAL A 413 -1.14 -7.45 27.01
C VAL A 413 -1.06 -8.83 26.40
N GLU A 414 -1.87 -9.75 26.93
CA GLU A 414 -2.15 -11.05 26.32
C GLU A 414 -3.67 -11.24 26.25
N VAL A 415 -4.21 -11.43 25.04
CA VAL A 415 -5.64 -11.68 24.81
C VAL A 415 -5.80 -12.91 23.92
N ARG A 416 -6.41 -13.97 24.47
CA ARG A 416 -6.80 -15.14 23.68
C ARG A 416 -8.18 -14.96 23.09
N LEU A 417 -8.34 -15.38 21.84
CA LEU A 417 -9.62 -15.31 21.15
C LEU A 417 -9.77 -16.49 20.19
N SER A 418 -10.97 -17.03 20.10
CA SER A 418 -11.35 -17.96 19.04
C SER A 418 -11.75 -17.23 17.76
N ARG A 419 -11.65 -17.92 16.62
CA ARG A 419 -12.14 -17.45 15.32
C ARG A 419 -13.62 -17.09 15.38
N ARG A 420 -14.42 -17.85 16.13
CA ARG A 420 -15.86 -17.59 16.30
C ARG A 420 -16.11 -16.26 17.03
N GLU A 421 -15.38 -15.99 18.09
CA GLU A 421 -15.47 -14.70 18.81
C GLU A 421 -15.00 -13.54 17.92
N PHE A 422 -13.91 -13.74 17.16
CA PHE A 422 -13.44 -12.78 16.16
C PHE A 422 -14.53 -12.42 15.16
N GLU A 423 -15.12 -13.43 14.51
CA GLU A 423 -16.20 -13.26 13.55
C GLU A 423 -17.42 -12.57 14.18
N GLY A 424 -17.69 -12.82 15.46
CA GLY A 424 -18.71 -12.11 16.24
C GLY A 424 -18.41 -10.61 16.40
N LEU A 425 -17.15 -10.23 16.68
CA LEU A 425 -16.72 -8.85 16.84
C LEU A 425 -16.85 -8.02 15.56
N ILE A 426 -16.72 -8.68 14.40
CA ILE A 426 -16.78 -8.06 13.06
C ILE A 426 -18.10 -8.33 12.32
N GLY A 427 -19.13 -8.84 13.01
CA GLY A 427 -20.36 -9.30 12.35
C GLY A 427 -21.11 -8.22 11.57
N ASP A 428 -21.00 -6.95 11.97
CA ASP A 428 -21.54 -5.82 11.21
C ASP A 428 -20.74 -5.51 9.94
N LEU A 429 -19.41 -5.67 9.98
CA LEU A 429 -18.57 -5.55 8.78
C LEU A 429 -18.84 -6.71 7.81
N LEU A 430 -19.06 -7.92 8.33
CA LEU A 430 -19.43 -9.09 7.51
C LEU A 430 -20.77 -8.88 6.81
N ARG A 431 -21.77 -8.32 7.49
CA ARG A 431 -23.04 -7.94 6.84
C ARG A 431 -22.86 -6.92 5.71
N GLN A 432 -21.91 -6.00 5.82
CA GLN A 432 -21.60 -5.09 4.71
C GLN A 432 -20.98 -5.83 3.52
N VAL A 433 -20.16 -6.87 3.75
CA VAL A 433 -19.65 -7.73 2.66
C VAL A 433 -20.82 -8.41 1.93
N GLU A 434 -21.75 -8.97 2.70
CA GLU A 434 -22.97 -9.60 2.19
C GLU A 434 -23.80 -8.67 1.30
N GLU A 435 -24.14 -7.48 1.82
CA GLU A 435 -24.90 -6.47 1.10
C GLU A 435 -24.18 -6.01 -0.18
N ALA A 436 -22.84 -5.93 -0.15
CA ALA A 436 -22.04 -5.51 -1.28
C ALA A 436 -21.99 -6.56 -2.41
N VAL A 437 -21.99 -7.85 -2.07
CA VAL A 437 -22.12 -8.93 -3.05
C VAL A 437 -23.48 -8.82 -3.75
N ASP A 438 -24.55 -8.68 -2.98
CA ASP A 438 -25.91 -8.59 -3.52
C ASP A 438 -26.09 -7.37 -4.44
N GLU A 439 -25.55 -6.22 -4.02
CA GLU A 439 -25.53 -4.98 -4.80
C GLU A 439 -24.71 -5.13 -6.10
N THR A 440 -23.61 -5.87 -6.07
CA THR A 440 -22.78 -6.14 -7.26
C THR A 440 -23.60 -6.87 -8.33
N LEU A 441 -24.32 -7.91 -7.95
CA LEU A 441 -25.12 -8.72 -8.88
C LEU A 441 -26.33 -7.93 -9.39
N ARG A 442 -26.95 -7.12 -8.52
CA ARG A 442 -28.00 -6.17 -8.92
C ARG A 442 -27.50 -5.18 -9.97
N ARG A 443 -26.29 -4.62 -9.81
CA ARG A 443 -25.67 -3.72 -10.79
C ARG A 443 -25.33 -4.40 -12.10
N ALA A 444 -24.89 -5.66 -12.04
CA ALA A 444 -24.64 -6.48 -13.22
C ALA A 444 -25.94 -6.89 -13.95
N ALA A 445 -27.10 -6.71 -13.32
CA ALA A 445 -28.40 -7.23 -13.76
C ALA A 445 -28.34 -8.75 -14.02
N LEU A 446 -27.61 -9.48 -13.16
CA LEU A 446 -27.43 -10.92 -13.25
C LEU A 446 -27.95 -11.62 -11.99
N PRO A 447 -28.58 -12.80 -12.12
CA PRO A 447 -28.82 -13.67 -10.99
C PRO A 447 -27.50 -14.34 -10.52
N PHE A 448 -27.47 -14.80 -9.26
CA PHE A 448 -26.30 -15.48 -8.68
C PHE A 448 -25.89 -16.73 -9.49
N ASP A 449 -26.88 -17.47 -9.99
CA ASP A 449 -26.66 -18.70 -10.75
C ASP A 449 -25.96 -18.48 -12.10
N ALA A 450 -25.93 -17.25 -12.61
CA ALA A 450 -25.26 -16.88 -13.86
C ALA A 450 -23.74 -16.65 -13.73
N ILE A 451 -23.19 -16.58 -12.51
CA ILE A 451 -21.75 -16.47 -12.26
C ILE A 451 -21.14 -17.87 -12.21
N ASP A 452 -20.20 -18.19 -13.10
CA ASP A 452 -19.61 -19.53 -13.20
C ASP A 452 -18.46 -19.75 -12.20
N VAL A 453 -17.67 -18.71 -11.94
CA VAL A 453 -16.46 -18.78 -11.12
C VAL A 453 -16.36 -17.55 -10.22
N VAL A 454 -16.02 -17.76 -8.94
CA VAL A 454 -15.73 -16.68 -7.98
C VAL A 454 -14.27 -16.74 -7.57
N LEU A 455 -13.51 -15.71 -7.96
CA LEU A 455 -12.10 -15.52 -7.62
C LEU A 455 -11.98 -14.59 -6.42
N ARG A 456 -11.17 -14.97 -5.43
CA ARG A 456 -10.88 -14.15 -4.25
C ARG A 456 -9.46 -13.62 -4.32
N THR A 457 -9.30 -12.32 -4.16
CA THR A 457 -8.00 -11.66 -4.05
C THR A 457 -7.95 -10.80 -2.79
N GLY A 458 -6.74 -10.38 -2.40
CA GLY A 458 -6.53 -9.55 -1.22
C GLY A 458 -6.56 -10.35 0.08
N GLY A 459 -5.71 -9.97 1.03
CA GLY A 459 -5.47 -10.76 2.24
C GLY A 459 -6.69 -10.91 3.16
N SER A 460 -7.62 -9.95 3.15
CA SER A 460 -8.82 -10.03 4.01
C SER A 460 -9.85 -11.04 3.48
N SER A 461 -9.72 -11.49 2.22
CA SER A 461 -10.57 -12.54 1.64
C SER A 461 -10.28 -13.94 2.19
N LEU A 462 -9.17 -14.10 2.92
CA LEU A 462 -8.77 -15.32 3.61
C LEU A 462 -9.54 -15.55 4.92
N ILE A 463 -10.26 -14.55 5.43
CA ILE A 463 -11.12 -14.71 6.60
C ILE A 463 -12.21 -15.75 6.27
N PRO A 464 -12.36 -16.85 7.02
CA PRO A 464 -13.30 -17.91 6.64
C PRO A 464 -14.76 -17.49 6.59
N ALA A 465 -15.20 -16.54 7.43
CA ALA A 465 -16.54 -15.97 7.30
C ALA A 465 -16.79 -15.36 5.91
N VAL A 466 -15.78 -14.69 5.32
CA VAL A 466 -15.90 -14.14 3.96
C VAL A 466 -16.02 -15.25 2.93
N HIS A 467 -15.25 -16.34 3.07
CA HIS A 467 -15.40 -17.51 2.21
C HIS A 467 -16.80 -18.13 2.31
N ARG A 468 -17.32 -18.33 3.53
CA ARG A 468 -18.67 -18.89 3.75
C ARG A 468 -19.76 -18.01 3.14
N ILE A 469 -19.66 -16.69 3.33
CA ILE A 469 -20.56 -15.70 2.72
C ILE A 469 -20.64 -15.84 1.19
N LEU A 470 -19.48 -16.07 0.55
CA LEU A 470 -19.41 -16.25 -0.90
C LEU A 470 -19.89 -17.64 -1.33
N ASP A 471 -19.54 -18.70 -0.61
CA ASP A 471 -19.95 -20.07 -0.96
C ASP A 471 -21.45 -20.29 -0.77
N GLU A 472 -22.07 -19.66 0.23
CA GLU A 472 -23.53 -19.66 0.41
C GLU A 472 -24.27 -19.01 -0.77
N ARG A 473 -23.69 -17.95 -1.37
CA ARG A 473 -24.25 -17.23 -2.52
C ARG A 473 -23.91 -17.87 -3.86
N PHE A 474 -22.76 -18.54 -3.95
CA PHE A 474 -22.26 -19.18 -5.17
C PHE A 474 -21.79 -20.62 -4.90
N PRO A 475 -22.71 -21.55 -4.56
CA PRO A 475 -22.34 -22.89 -4.08
C PRO A 475 -21.44 -23.64 -5.06
N GLY A 476 -20.25 -24.02 -4.60
CA GLY A 476 -19.29 -24.80 -5.39
C GLY A 476 -18.58 -24.03 -6.51
N ARG A 477 -18.69 -22.70 -6.53
CA ARG A 477 -18.08 -21.83 -7.57
C ARG A 477 -16.95 -20.96 -7.04
N VAL A 478 -16.77 -20.89 -5.72
CA VAL A 478 -15.64 -20.21 -5.09
C VAL A 478 -14.40 -21.07 -5.23
N VAL A 479 -13.42 -20.58 -5.98
CA VAL A 479 -12.20 -21.34 -6.25
C VAL A 479 -11.10 -21.03 -5.24
N ASN A 480 -10.23 -22.01 -5.05
CA ASN A 480 -8.97 -21.81 -4.35
C ASN A 480 -7.96 -21.21 -5.32
N HIS A 481 -7.50 -20.00 -4.99
CA HIS A 481 -6.58 -19.22 -5.79
C HIS A 481 -5.72 -18.41 -4.83
N ASP A 482 -4.42 -18.26 -5.11
CA ASP A 482 -3.53 -17.49 -4.23
C ASP A 482 -3.93 -16.00 -4.28
N PRO A 483 -4.41 -15.41 -3.18
CA PRO A 483 -4.91 -14.04 -3.19
C PRO A 483 -3.81 -12.98 -3.23
N PHE A 484 -2.54 -13.34 -3.06
CA PHE A 484 -1.42 -12.39 -2.97
C PHE A 484 -0.56 -12.33 -4.22
N THR A 485 -0.26 -13.47 -4.86
CA THR A 485 0.71 -13.52 -5.96
C THR A 485 0.07 -13.64 -7.34
N SER A 486 -1.20 -14.03 -7.38
CA SER A 486 -1.89 -14.38 -8.62
C SER A 486 -2.08 -13.23 -9.58
N VAL A 487 -2.33 -12.02 -9.08
CA VAL A 487 -2.50 -10.83 -9.92
C VAL A 487 -1.21 -10.61 -10.72
N ALA A 488 -0.05 -10.52 -10.07
CA ALA A 488 1.24 -10.38 -10.75
C ALA A 488 1.52 -11.52 -11.74
N ALA A 489 1.21 -12.77 -11.36
CA ALA A 489 1.35 -13.94 -12.23
C ALA A 489 0.52 -13.81 -13.52
N GLY A 490 -0.77 -13.45 -13.41
CA GLY A 490 -1.63 -13.30 -14.56
C GLY A 490 -1.29 -12.09 -15.42
N LEU A 491 -0.80 -11.00 -14.82
CA LEU A 491 -0.27 -9.84 -15.57
C LEU A 491 0.96 -10.23 -16.40
N ALA A 492 1.83 -11.09 -15.89
CA ALA A 492 2.98 -11.60 -16.64
C ALA A 492 2.55 -12.47 -17.83
N VAL A 493 1.55 -13.33 -17.64
CA VAL A 493 0.95 -14.13 -18.72
C VAL A 493 0.31 -13.23 -19.78
N ALA A 494 -0.42 -12.19 -19.37
CA ALA A 494 -1.06 -11.23 -20.27
C ALA A 494 -0.02 -10.46 -21.12
N GLU A 495 1.09 -10.02 -20.52
CA GLU A 495 2.19 -9.35 -21.24
C GLU A 495 2.79 -10.25 -22.31
N PHE A 496 3.07 -11.52 -21.98
CA PHE A 496 3.69 -12.47 -22.92
C PHE A 496 2.81 -12.74 -24.15
N HIS A 497 1.51 -12.87 -23.95
CA HIS A 497 0.56 -13.15 -25.03
C HIS A 497 0.05 -11.92 -25.77
N ASP A 498 0.56 -10.73 -25.45
CA ASP A 498 0.07 -9.46 -26.02
C ASP A 498 -1.46 -9.31 -25.87
N MET A 499 -2.01 -9.76 -24.74
CA MET A 499 -3.43 -9.64 -24.44
C MET A 499 -3.72 -8.24 -23.91
N ARG A 500 -3.70 -7.27 -24.84
CA ARG A 500 -3.96 -5.86 -24.59
C ARG A 500 -5.46 -5.58 -24.86
N ASP A 501 -6.17 -5.26 -23.78
CA ASP A 501 -7.51 -4.65 -23.73
C ASP A 501 -8.74 -5.55 -23.98
N GLY A 502 -9.65 -5.55 -22.99
CA GLY A 502 -11.11 -5.66 -23.14
C GLY A 502 -11.83 -4.39 -22.66
N VAL A 503 -11.12 -3.25 -22.61
CA VAL A 503 -11.73 -1.95 -22.32
C VAL A 503 -11.79 -1.19 -23.63
N GLY A 504 -13.00 -1.09 -24.19
CA GLY A 504 -13.28 -0.19 -25.30
C GLY A 504 -12.76 1.20 -24.95
N HIS A 505 -11.94 1.77 -25.83
CA HIS A 505 -11.74 3.20 -25.86
C HIS A 505 -13.11 3.82 -26.21
N ASP A 506 -13.83 4.30 -25.21
CA ASP A 506 -14.81 5.36 -25.45
C ASP A 506 -14.00 6.64 -25.66
N ASP A 507 -13.84 7.02 -26.93
CA ASP A 507 -13.45 8.36 -27.38
C ASP A 507 -14.45 9.44 -26.92
#